data_AF-A0A2H6AY44-F1
#
_entry.id   AF-A0A2H6AY44-F1
#
_cell.length_a   1.000
_cell.length_b   1.000
_cell.length_c   1.000
_cell.angle_alpha   90.00
_cell.angle_beta   90.00
_cell.angle_gamma   90.00
#
_symmetry.space_group_name_H-M   'P 1'
#
loop_
_entity.id
_entity.type
_entity.pdbx_description
1 polymer ?
#
loop_
_entity_poly.entity_id
_entity_poly.type
_entity_poly.pdbx_seq_one_letter_code
_entity_poly.pdbx_strand_id
1 'polypeptide(L)'
;MNATSTSELSPAALEAFLARACGATTARVVREERLTGGAIQDNRLLVVELVGGPYAGRQEFVLRTDAASGVAASWDRAHEFRILRVVHAAGVRVPEPVAFCDDPAVRGRPFLLMRRVIGETRGARLVRDPQVRERGEDLVRAVAGEMAKLHAIRPPQRELAFLPLPEPDPARARIALYRRWLDAMEAAEPVVEHALRRLELAPPARQEVVLVHGDLRVGNLMVAQGQLVAILDWEFAGWSDPLEDLGWFCARYWRFGVDEREAGGLASRRVLVAAYEEASGRRVDARALAFWEVMANLRWAVIALMQARRHSSGAERSLELALTAAVLPRLERDILSGLEAWEDM
;
A
#
# COMPACT_ATOMS: atom_id res chain seq x y z
N MET A 1 39.52 -21.91 -4.00
CA MET A 1 38.69 -21.84 -5.23
C MET A 1 37.24 -21.89 -4.80
N ASN A 2 36.52 -20.77 -4.94
CA ASN A 2 35.08 -20.72 -5.18
C ASN A 2 34.75 -19.29 -5.59
N ALA A 3 34.97 -19.02 -6.88
CA ALA A 3 34.41 -17.89 -7.56
C ALA A 3 32.97 -18.26 -7.91
N THR A 4 32.00 -17.80 -7.13
CA THR A 4 30.61 -17.74 -7.58
C THR A 4 30.51 -16.57 -8.55
N SER A 5 30.77 -16.90 -9.82
CA SER A 5 30.49 -16.08 -10.99
C SER A 5 29.05 -15.56 -10.92
N THR A 6 28.87 -14.30 -10.53
CA THR A 6 27.70 -13.52 -10.95
C THR A 6 27.86 -13.31 -12.44
N SER A 7 27.26 -14.18 -13.26
CA SER A 7 27.18 -13.93 -14.70
C SER A 7 26.54 -12.56 -14.89
N GLU A 8 27.28 -11.59 -15.42
CA GLU A 8 26.73 -10.28 -15.76
C GLU A 8 25.58 -10.50 -16.76
N LEU A 9 24.36 -10.32 -16.29
CA LEU A 9 23.15 -10.46 -17.11
C LEU A 9 23.24 -9.45 -18.26
N SER A 10 23.16 -9.96 -19.50
CA SER A 10 23.38 -9.15 -20.70
C SER A 10 22.33 -8.04 -20.86
N PRO A 11 22.74 -6.78 -21.11
CA PRO A 11 21.82 -5.69 -21.47
C PRO A 11 20.89 -6.05 -22.64
N ALA A 12 21.34 -6.89 -23.57
CA ALA A 12 20.57 -7.29 -24.74
C ALA A 12 19.31 -8.10 -24.40
N ALA A 13 19.31 -8.89 -23.32
CA ALA A 13 18.14 -9.65 -22.90
C ALA A 13 17.02 -8.74 -22.39
N LEU A 14 17.39 -7.72 -21.60
CA LEU A 14 16.46 -6.70 -21.12
C LEU A 14 15.91 -5.85 -22.27
N GLU A 15 16.76 -5.41 -23.19
CA GLU A 15 16.34 -4.64 -24.37
C GLU A 15 15.38 -5.44 -25.27
N ALA A 16 15.68 -6.72 -25.52
CA ALA A 16 14.78 -7.58 -26.28
C ALA A 16 13.42 -7.78 -25.58
N PHE A 17 13.43 -7.92 -24.24
CA PHE A 17 12.20 -7.95 -23.44
C PHE A 17 11.42 -6.64 -23.59
N LEU A 18 12.08 -5.48 -23.41
CA LEU A 18 11.45 -4.16 -23.49
C LEU A 18 10.83 -3.90 -24.86
N ALA A 19 11.51 -4.29 -25.95
CA ALA A 19 10.99 -4.18 -27.30
C ALA A 19 9.68 -4.96 -27.46
N ARG A 20 9.65 -6.24 -27.04
CA ARG A 20 8.43 -7.06 -27.07
C ARG A 20 7.32 -6.50 -26.18
N ALA A 21 7.64 -6.16 -24.94
CA ALA A 21 6.70 -5.63 -23.95
C ALA A 21 6.03 -4.34 -24.42
N CYS A 22 6.77 -3.48 -25.11
CA CYS A 22 6.28 -2.20 -25.60
C CYS A 22 5.72 -2.26 -27.03
N GLY A 23 5.70 -3.45 -27.68
CA GLY A 23 5.32 -3.58 -29.08
C GLY A 23 6.24 -2.81 -30.04
N ALA A 24 7.48 -2.55 -29.64
CA ALA A 24 8.48 -1.82 -30.41
C ALA A 24 9.34 -2.76 -31.25
N THR A 25 9.87 -2.27 -32.37
CA THR A 25 10.83 -3.00 -33.22
C THR A 25 12.18 -3.14 -32.52
N THR A 26 12.63 -2.07 -31.85
CA THR A 26 13.86 -2.08 -31.04
C THR A 26 13.68 -1.29 -29.76
N ALA A 27 14.46 -1.64 -28.75
CA ALA A 27 14.59 -0.91 -27.51
C ALA A 27 16.07 -0.75 -27.16
N ARG A 28 16.45 0.40 -26.63
CA ARG A 28 17.80 0.67 -26.15
C ARG A 28 17.75 1.32 -24.77
N VAL A 29 18.38 0.71 -23.77
CA VAL A 29 18.48 1.29 -22.43
C VAL A 29 19.58 2.35 -22.45
N VAL A 30 19.18 3.62 -22.39
CA VAL A 30 20.09 4.77 -22.40
C VAL A 30 20.66 5.03 -21.02
N ARG A 31 19.86 4.80 -19.97
CA ARG A 31 20.26 5.06 -18.58
C ARG A 31 19.49 4.14 -17.65
N GLU A 32 20.20 3.61 -16.67
CA GLU A 32 19.63 2.85 -15.57
C GLU A 32 20.15 3.41 -14.24
N GLU A 33 19.24 3.71 -13.33
CA GLU A 33 19.57 4.29 -12.02
C GLU A 33 18.75 3.60 -10.94
N ARG A 34 19.36 3.33 -9.78
CA ARG A 34 18.62 2.84 -8.62
C ARG A 34 17.85 4.01 -7.99
N LEU A 35 16.55 3.86 -7.82
CA LEU A 35 15.73 4.81 -7.09
C LEU A 35 15.88 4.58 -5.59
N THR A 36 15.98 5.68 -4.84
CA THR A 36 15.99 5.62 -3.37
C THR A 36 14.54 5.65 -2.87
N GLY A 37 14.13 4.61 -2.14
CA GLY A 37 12.76 4.46 -1.62
C GLY A 37 12.17 3.07 -1.85
N GLY A 38 11.38 2.60 -0.89
CA GLY A 38 10.88 1.22 -0.80
C GLY A 38 11.74 0.40 0.16
N ALA A 39 11.22 0.11 1.36
CA ALA A 39 11.99 -0.59 2.41
C ALA A 39 12.39 -2.03 2.02
N ILE A 40 11.62 -2.66 1.13
CA ILE A 40 11.67 -4.10 0.83
C ILE A 40 11.82 -4.38 -0.69
N GLN A 41 12.08 -3.34 -1.49
CA GLN A 41 12.02 -3.44 -2.96
C GLN A 41 13.26 -2.83 -3.61
N ASP A 42 13.69 -3.41 -4.73
CA ASP A 42 14.68 -2.77 -5.60
C ASP A 42 13.97 -2.14 -6.79
N ASN A 43 13.91 -0.82 -6.78
CA ASN A 43 13.28 0.00 -7.81
C ASN A 43 14.37 0.64 -8.66
N ARG A 44 14.33 0.41 -9.97
CA ARG A 44 15.28 0.99 -10.92
C ARG A 44 14.55 1.83 -11.97
N LEU A 45 15.01 3.06 -12.15
CA LEU A 45 14.63 3.90 -13.27
C LEU A 45 15.33 3.40 -14.53
N LEU A 46 14.57 3.18 -15.59
CA LEU A 46 15.05 2.90 -16.93
C LEU A 46 14.66 4.06 -17.85
N VAL A 47 15.64 4.68 -18.49
CA VAL A 47 15.42 5.56 -19.63
C VAL A 47 15.67 4.75 -20.89
N VAL A 48 14.64 4.58 -21.71
CA VAL A 48 14.65 3.67 -22.86
C VAL A 48 14.30 4.45 -24.12
N GLU A 49 15.07 4.27 -25.19
CA GLU A 49 14.68 4.70 -26.53
C GLU A 49 14.00 3.54 -27.25
N LEU A 50 12.76 3.74 -27.67
CA LEU A 50 11.95 2.76 -28.39
C LEU A 50 11.71 3.20 -29.83
N VAL A 51 11.88 2.29 -30.78
CA VAL A 51 11.54 2.51 -32.19
C VAL A 51 10.31 1.68 -32.55
N GLY A 52 9.22 2.34 -32.94
CA GLY A 52 7.94 1.69 -33.24
C GLY A 52 7.11 1.37 -32.00
N GLY A 53 5.87 0.92 -32.23
CA GLY A 53 4.93 0.59 -31.17
C GLY A 53 4.27 1.82 -30.49
N PRO A 54 3.31 1.58 -29.56
CA PRO A 54 2.58 2.64 -28.85
C PRO A 54 3.45 3.53 -27.97
N TYR A 55 4.65 3.07 -27.58
CA TYR A 55 5.58 3.80 -26.71
C TYR A 55 6.78 4.38 -27.46
N ALA A 56 6.71 4.54 -28.79
CA ALA A 56 7.83 5.05 -29.60
C ALA A 56 8.42 6.37 -29.05
N GLY A 57 9.75 6.51 -29.17
CA GLY A 57 10.51 7.64 -28.64
C GLY A 57 11.20 7.34 -27.30
N ARG A 58 11.59 8.41 -26.60
CA ARG A 58 12.25 8.31 -25.30
C ARG A 58 11.21 8.13 -24.19
N GLN A 59 11.29 7.01 -23.48
CA GLN A 59 10.42 6.65 -22.37
C GLN A 59 11.18 6.53 -21.05
N GLU A 60 10.46 6.72 -19.95
CA GLU A 60 10.96 6.46 -18.61
C GLU A 60 10.06 5.44 -17.91
N PHE A 61 10.67 4.34 -17.48
CA PHE A 61 10.00 3.25 -16.78
C PHE A 61 10.62 3.03 -15.40
N VAL A 62 9.84 2.43 -14.51
CA VAL A 62 10.32 1.87 -13.25
C VAL A 62 10.24 0.35 -13.36
N LEU A 63 11.39 -0.30 -13.19
CA LEU A 63 11.51 -1.73 -12.99
C LEU A 63 11.50 -1.99 -11.49
N ARG A 64 10.57 -2.82 -11.02
CA ARG A 64 10.43 -3.17 -9.61
C ARG A 64 10.59 -4.67 -9.42
N THR A 65 11.55 -5.07 -8.59
CA THR A 65 11.81 -6.46 -8.18
C THR A 65 11.87 -6.57 -6.66
N ASP A 66 11.75 -7.79 -6.14
CA ASP A 66 11.82 -8.04 -4.70
C ASP A 66 13.24 -7.79 -4.18
N ALA A 67 13.38 -7.26 -2.96
CA ALA A 67 14.67 -7.26 -2.28
C ALA A 67 15.12 -8.69 -1.92
N ALA A 68 16.31 -8.82 -1.32
CA ALA A 68 16.80 -10.11 -0.84
C ALA A 68 15.99 -10.62 0.38
N SER A 69 15.47 -9.70 1.21
CA SER A 69 14.56 -9.98 2.32
C SER A 69 13.13 -9.63 1.93
N GLY A 70 12.26 -10.62 1.75
CA GLY A 70 10.82 -10.42 1.52
C GLY A 70 10.03 -10.31 2.83
N VAL A 71 8.82 -9.76 2.77
CA VAL A 71 7.84 -9.84 3.85
C VAL A 71 6.80 -10.89 3.49
N ALA A 72 6.59 -11.90 4.33
CA ALA A 72 5.69 -13.02 4.03
C ALA A 72 4.22 -12.62 3.76
N ALA A 73 3.82 -11.40 4.15
CA ALA A 73 2.47 -10.88 3.98
C ALA A 73 2.27 -10.09 2.67
N SER A 74 3.32 -9.81 1.90
CA SER A 74 3.18 -9.07 0.64
C SER A 74 2.95 -9.99 -0.56
N TRP A 75 2.20 -9.51 -1.55
CA TRP A 75 2.04 -10.20 -2.81
C TRP A 75 3.36 -10.30 -3.57
N ASP A 76 3.58 -11.46 -4.19
CA ASP A 76 4.64 -11.60 -5.19
C ASP A 76 4.42 -10.64 -6.38
N ARG A 77 5.47 -10.46 -7.19
CA ARG A 77 5.44 -9.50 -8.30
C ARG A 77 4.40 -9.84 -9.38
N ALA A 78 4.06 -11.11 -9.56
CA ALA A 78 3.06 -11.53 -10.54
C ALA A 78 1.65 -11.14 -10.07
N HIS A 79 1.34 -11.39 -8.81
CA HIS A 79 0.09 -11.01 -8.17
C HIS A 79 -0.07 -9.49 -8.07
N GLU A 80 0.98 -8.76 -7.67
CA GLU A 80 0.93 -7.29 -7.65
C GLU A 80 0.70 -6.73 -9.07
N PHE A 81 1.37 -7.26 -10.09
CA PHE A 81 1.14 -6.82 -11.47
C PHE A 81 -0.30 -7.05 -11.94
N ARG A 82 -0.92 -8.19 -11.57
CA ARG A 82 -2.35 -8.45 -11.86
C ARG A 82 -3.27 -7.46 -11.16
N ILE A 83 -2.99 -7.12 -9.90
CA ILE A 83 -3.73 -6.10 -9.15
C ILE A 83 -3.61 -4.75 -9.85
N LEU A 84 -2.39 -4.30 -10.13
CA LEU A 84 -2.14 -3.03 -10.82
C LEU A 84 -2.86 -2.94 -12.16
N ARG A 85 -2.88 -4.02 -12.96
CA ARG A 85 -3.61 -4.05 -14.23
C ARG A 85 -5.11 -3.82 -14.06
N VAL A 86 -5.74 -4.51 -13.09
CA VAL A 86 -7.18 -4.36 -12.82
C VAL A 86 -7.50 -2.96 -12.30
N VAL A 87 -6.68 -2.46 -11.37
CA VAL A 87 -6.83 -1.15 -10.75
C VAL A 87 -6.65 -0.02 -11.76
N HIS A 88 -5.62 -0.11 -12.61
CA HIS A 88 -5.40 0.83 -13.71
C HIS A 88 -6.56 0.81 -14.72
N ALA A 89 -7.04 -0.37 -15.09
CA ALA A 89 -8.19 -0.52 -15.99
C ALA A 89 -9.48 0.07 -15.42
N ALA A 90 -9.63 0.11 -14.09
CA ALA A 90 -10.73 0.79 -13.40
C ALA A 90 -10.58 2.32 -13.33
N GLY A 91 -9.50 2.88 -13.88
CA GLY A 91 -9.26 4.33 -13.93
C GLY A 91 -8.74 4.93 -12.62
N VAL A 92 -8.28 4.10 -11.68
CA VAL A 92 -7.58 4.55 -10.48
C VAL A 92 -6.22 5.10 -10.90
N ARG A 93 -5.82 6.26 -10.34
CA ARG A 93 -4.49 6.87 -10.58
C ARG A 93 -3.38 6.01 -9.99
N VAL A 94 -2.83 5.10 -10.79
CA VAL A 94 -1.65 4.30 -10.47
C VAL A 94 -0.62 4.44 -11.59
N PRO A 95 0.67 4.12 -11.35
CA PRO A 95 1.62 3.98 -12.43
C PRO A 95 1.11 2.95 -13.44
N GLU A 96 1.09 3.31 -14.73
CA GLU A 96 0.61 2.42 -15.79
C GLU A 96 1.43 1.13 -15.80
N PRO A 97 0.81 -0.05 -15.55
CA PRO A 97 1.50 -1.33 -15.62
C PRO A 97 1.76 -1.70 -17.08
N VAL A 98 3.02 -1.87 -17.45
CA VAL A 98 3.44 -2.14 -18.83
C VAL A 98 3.61 -3.64 -19.06
N ALA A 99 4.41 -4.30 -18.21
CA ALA A 99 4.69 -5.73 -18.37
C ALA A 99 5.18 -6.38 -17.07
N PHE A 100 5.11 -7.71 -17.04
CA PHE A 100 5.72 -8.55 -16.02
C PHE A 100 6.66 -9.55 -16.70
N CYS A 101 7.78 -9.86 -16.05
CA CYS A 101 8.75 -10.83 -16.49
C CYS A 101 9.10 -11.76 -15.32
N ASP A 102 8.91 -13.06 -15.49
CA ASP A 102 9.37 -14.11 -14.58
C ASP A 102 10.59 -14.86 -15.11
N ASP A 103 11.02 -14.60 -16.35
CA ASP A 103 12.19 -15.23 -16.96
C ASP A 103 13.50 -14.80 -16.27
N PRO A 104 14.17 -15.69 -15.54
CA PRO A 104 15.42 -15.37 -14.86
C PRO A 104 16.57 -15.05 -15.84
N ALA A 105 16.47 -15.44 -17.11
CA ALA A 105 17.48 -15.08 -18.12
C ALA A 105 17.52 -13.57 -18.41
N VAL A 106 16.43 -12.83 -18.12
CA VAL A 106 16.36 -11.39 -18.39
C VAL A 106 17.03 -10.57 -17.28
N ARG A 107 16.69 -10.84 -16.02
CA ARG A 107 17.19 -10.05 -14.87
C ARG A 107 17.50 -10.86 -13.62
N GLY A 108 17.60 -12.19 -13.74
CA GLY A 108 17.90 -13.11 -12.65
C GLY A 108 16.75 -13.35 -11.68
N ARG A 109 15.75 -12.46 -11.63
CA ARG A 109 14.61 -12.51 -10.72
C ARG A 109 13.36 -11.92 -11.39
N PRO A 110 12.14 -12.31 -10.96
CA PRO A 110 10.92 -11.70 -11.45
C PRO A 110 10.87 -10.19 -11.20
N PHE A 111 10.30 -9.45 -12.14
CA PHE A 111 10.10 -8.00 -12.02
C PHE A 111 8.84 -7.55 -12.76
N LEU A 112 8.29 -6.43 -12.31
CA LEU A 112 7.26 -5.68 -13.03
C LEU A 112 7.84 -4.40 -13.61
N LEU A 113 7.33 -4.00 -14.76
CA LEU A 113 7.65 -2.78 -15.48
C LEU A 113 6.42 -1.88 -15.48
N MET A 114 6.59 -0.64 -15.05
CA MET A 114 5.53 0.37 -15.04
C MET A 114 6.06 1.71 -15.54
N ARG A 115 5.18 2.58 -16.02
CA ARG A 115 5.58 3.95 -16.40
C ARG A 115 6.05 4.74 -15.20
N ARG A 116 7.08 5.56 -15.38
CA ARG A 116 7.52 6.48 -14.34
C ARG A 116 6.48 7.57 -14.13
N VAL A 117 6.08 7.75 -12.88
CA VAL A 117 5.35 8.94 -12.42
C VAL A 117 6.29 9.75 -11.53
N ILE A 118 6.23 11.07 -11.63
CA ILE A 118 7.11 12.00 -10.91
C ILE A 118 6.31 12.71 -9.82
N GLY A 119 6.80 12.66 -8.59
CA GLY A 119 6.24 13.39 -7.46
C GLY A 119 6.97 13.05 -6.15
N GLU A 120 6.58 13.74 -5.09
CA GLU A 120 7.02 13.47 -3.71
C GLU A 120 6.13 12.39 -3.08
N THR A 121 6.74 11.48 -2.33
CA THR A 121 6.07 10.33 -1.68
C THR A 121 6.34 10.27 -0.18
N ARG A 122 7.30 11.05 0.32
CA ARG A 122 7.67 11.05 1.73
C ARG A 122 6.56 11.75 2.53
N GLY A 123 5.69 10.95 3.15
CA GLY A 123 4.52 11.49 3.86
C GLY A 123 4.85 12.59 4.87
N ALA A 124 5.94 12.44 5.65
CA ALA A 124 6.39 13.48 6.58
C ALA A 124 6.79 14.81 5.91
N ARG A 125 7.25 14.79 4.65
CA ARG A 125 7.49 15.99 3.84
C ARG A 125 6.17 16.53 3.27
N LEU A 126 5.34 15.65 2.71
CA LEU A 126 4.05 16.02 2.12
C LEU A 126 3.16 16.80 3.09
N VAL A 127 2.95 16.30 4.33
CA VAL A 127 2.05 16.98 5.28
C VAL A 127 2.59 18.34 5.76
N ARG A 128 3.88 18.63 5.54
CA ARG A 128 4.54 19.89 5.91
C ARG A 128 4.77 20.82 4.72
N ASP A 129 4.62 20.32 3.50
CA ASP A 129 4.80 21.10 2.28
C ASP A 129 3.71 22.19 2.19
N PRO A 130 4.08 23.48 2.08
CA PRO A 130 3.12 24.58 1.96
C PRO A 130 2.11 24.40 0.81
N GLN A 131 2.54 23.90 -0.35
CA GLN A 131 1.67 23.70 -1.52
C GLN A 131 0.63 22.60 -1.25
N VAL A 132 1.04 21.54 -0.56
CA VAL A 132 0.15 20.46 -0.14
C VAL A 132 -0.80 20.93 0.95
N ARG A 133 -0.32 21.73 1.91
CA ARG A 133 -1.14 22.23 3.02
C ARG A 133 -2.23 23.19 2.56
N GLU A 134 -1.92 24.06 1.59
CA GLU A 134 -2.87 24.98 0.96
C GLU A 134 -3.97 24.22 0.21
N ARG A 135 -3.61 23.15 -0.49
CA ARG A 135 -4.52 22.31 -1.29
C ARG A 135 -5.00 21.06 -0.58
N GLY A 136 -4.89 21.01 0.74
CA GLY A 136 -5.10 19.79 1.53
C GLY A 136 -6.49 19.18 1.33
N GLU A 137 -7.54 20.02 1.28
CA GLU A 137 -8.91 19.56 1.02
C GLU A 137 -9.08 19.02 -0.40
N ASP A 138 -8.55 19.71 -1.42
CA ASP A 138 -8.61 19.26 -2.82
C ASP A 138 -7.87 17.94 -3.00
N LEU A 139 -6.73 17.78 -2.34
CA LEU A 139 -5.96 16.55 -2.35
C LEU A 139 -6.75 15.40 -1.70
N VAL A 140 -7.39 15.64 -0.55
CA VAL A 140 -8.23 14.64 0.11
C VAL A 140 -9.47 14.29 -0.74
N ARG A 141 -10.09 15.26 -1.42
CA ARG A 141 -11.17 15.00 -2.37
C ARG A 141 -10.71 14.13 -3.53
N ALA A 142 -9.52 14.38 -4.07
CA ALA A 142 -8.92 13.55 -5.11
C ALA A 142 -8.67 12.12 -4.62
N VAL A 143 -8.09 11.95 -3.42
CA VAL A 143 -7.89 10.62 -2.79
C VAL A 143 -9.21 9.90 -2.60
N ALA A 144 -10.25 10.58 -2.10
CA ALA A 144 -11.58 10.00 -1.92
C ALA A 144 -12.20 9.54 -3.26
N GLY A 145 -12.00 10.31 -4.33
CA GLY A 145 -12.41 9.92 -5.67
C GLY A 145 -11.69 8.67 -6.18
N GLU A 146 -10.39 8.53 -5.92
CA GLU A 146 -9.64 7.32 -6.27
C GLU A 146 -10.04 6.11 -5.41
N MET A 147 -10.31 6.30 -4.11
CA MET A 147 -10.92 5.27 -3.25
C MET A 147 -12.27 4.81 -3.81
N ALA A 148 -13.13 5.73 -4.26
CA ALA A 148 -14.44 5.38 -4.81
C ALA A 148 -14.33 4.50 -6.06
N LYS A 149 -13.39 4.81 -6.98
CA LYS A 149 -13.10 3.97 -8.16
C LYS A 149 -12.56 2.59 -7.77
N LEU A 150 -11.63 2.55 -6.82
CA LEU A 150 -11.07 1.30 -6.31
C LEU A 150 -12.17 0.42 -5.69
N HIS A 151 -12.99 1.01 -4.82
CA HIS A 151 -14.08 0.34 -4.11
C HIS A 151 -15.30 0.01 -5.01
N ALA A 152 -15.25 0.36 -6.30
CA ALA A 152 -16.21 -0.11 -7.30
C ALA A 152 -15.83 -1.50 -7.86
N ILE A 153 -14.58 -1.94 -7.69
CA ILE A 153 -14.13 -3.29 -8.07
C ILE A 153 -14.63 -4.26 -7.00
N ARG A 154 -15.44 -5.25 -7.42
CA ARG A 154 -16.10 -6.21 -6.54
C ARG A 154 -15.79 -7.65 -6.94
N PRO A 155 -15.82 -8.62 -6.01
CA PRO A 155 -15.78 -10.03 -6.36
C PRO A 155 -17.13 -10.49 -6.95
N PRO A 156 -17.14 -11.49 -7.85
CA PRO A 156 -15.98 -12.16 -8.42
C PRO A 156 -15.28 -11.31 -9.49
N GLN A 157 -13.95 -11.24 -9.42
CA GLN A 157 -13.10 -10.63 -10.44
C GLN A 157 -12.08 -11.67 -10.92
N ARG A 158 -12.21 -12.13 -12.17
CA ARG A 158 -11.42 -13.24 -12.73
C ARG A 158 -9.92 -13.02 -12.63
N GLU A 159 -9.46 -11.81 -12.94
CA GLU A 159 -8.04 -11.45 -12.87
C GLU A 159 -7.51 -11.46 -11.42
N LEU A 160 -8.39 -11.44 -10.41
CA LEU A 160 -8.06 -11.42 -8.98
C LEU A 160 -8.57 -12.65 -8.22
N ALA A 161 -8.81 -13.77 -8.91
CA ALA A 161 -9.34 -15.00 -8.29
C ALA A 161 -8.41 -15.64 -7.23
N PHE A 162 -7.14 -15.23 -7.17
CA PHE A 162 -6.18 -15.65 -6.16
C PHE A 162 -6.36 -14.94 -4.81
N LEU A 163 -7.08 -13.81 -4.79
CA LEU A 163 -7.38 -13.09 -3.56
C LEU A 163 -8.45 -13.87 -2.77
N PRO A 164 -8.17 -14.26 -1.52
CA PRO A 164 -9.16 -14.94 -0.69
C PRO A 164 -10.32 -14.01 -0.36
N LEU A 165 -11.54 -14.54 -0.37
CA LEU A 165 -12.69 -13.82 0.16
C LEU A 165 -12.64 -13.79 1.70
N PRO A 166 -12.99 -12.67 2.34
CA PRO A 166 -13.04 -12.59 3.78
C PRO A 166 -14.27 -13.32 4.32
N GLU A 167 -14.05 -14.41 5.05
CA GLU A 167 -15.10 -15.22 5.69
C GLU A 167 -15.02 -15.10 7.22
N PRO A 168 -16.17 -15.00 7.93
CA PRO A 168 -17.52 -14.84 7.40
C PRO A 168 -17.79 -13.44 6.82
N ASP A 169 -16.95 -12.46 7.15
CA ASP A 169 -16.98 -11.07 6.65
C ASP A 169 -15.62 -10.39 6.93
N PRO A 170 -15.36 -9.21 6.34
CA PRO A 170 -14.09 -8.49 6.51
C PRO A 170 -13.67 -8.24 7.96
N ALA A 171 -14.57 -7.74 8.81
CA ALA A 171 -14.22 -7.36 10.18
C ALA A 171 -13.79 -8.59 10.99
N ARG A 172 -14.59 -9.66 10.97
CA ARG A 172 -14.25 -10.91 11.67
C ARG A 172 -13.02 -11.60 11.10
N ALA A 173 -12.83 -11.57 9.77
CA ALA A 173 -11.65 -12.13 9.13
C ALA A 173 -10.36 -11.42 9.58
N ARG A 174 -10.38 -10.07 9.68
CA ARG A 174 -9.24 -9.28 10.17
C ARG A 174 -8.96 -9.52 11.65
N ILE A 175 -9.99 -9.54 12.50
CA ILE A 175 -9.84 -9.88 13.92
C ILE A 175 -9.19 -11.25 14.09
N ALA A 176 -9.69 -12.26 13.38
CA ALA A 176 -9.13 -13.61 13.43
C ALA A 176 -7.67 -13.65 12.93
N LEU A 177 -7.34 -12.88 11.89
CA LEU A 177 -5.96 -12.76 11.39
C LEU A 177 -5.04 -12.16 12.46
N TYR A 178 -5.44 -11.05 13.09
CA TYR A 178 -4.62 -10.37 14.10
C TYR A 178 -4.46 -11.20 15.36
N ARG A 179 -5.51 -11.94 15.79
CA ARG A 179 -5.38 -12.96 16.85
C ARG A 179 -4.31 -13.98 16.51
N ARG A 180 -4.37 -14.60 15.31
CA ARG A 180 -3.35 -15.57 14.89
C ARG A 180 -1.93 -14.99 14.88
N TRP A 181 -1.77 -13.73 14.47
CA TRP A 181 -0.46 -13.07 14.50
C TRP A 181 0.04 -12.84 15.92
N LEU A 182 -0.83 -12.43 16.85
CA LEU A 182 -0.51 -12.27 18.27
C LEU A 182 -0.23 -13.62 18.95
N ASP A 183 -1.05 -14.64 18.71
CA ASP A 183 -0.87 -15.98 19.30
C ASP A 183 0.44 -16.64 18.86
N ALA A 184 0.97 -16.24 17.70
CA ALA A 184 2.28 -16.68 17.26
C ALA A 184 3.41 -16.04 18.09
N MET A 185 3.16 -14.92 18.78
CA MET A 185 4.10 -14.21 19.67
C MET A 185 4.06 -14.81 21.08
N GLU A 186 5.21 -14.80 21.76
CA GLU A 186 5.36 -15.41 23.10
C GLU A 186 4.94 -14.47 24.25
N ALA A 187 4.74 -13.18 23.97
CA ALA A 187 4.41 -12.16 24.97
C ALA A 187 2.92 -11.79 24.89
N ALA A 188 2.30 -11.63 26.06
CA ALA A 188 0.96 -11.09 26.18
C ALA A 188 0.94 -9.59 25.88
N GLU A 189 -0.09 -9.13 25.19
CA GLU A 189 -0.26 -7.73 24.78
C GLU A 189 -1.63 -7.23 25.24
N PRO A 190 -1.80 -6.92 26.55
CA PRO A 190 -3.12 -6.77 27.17
C PRO A 190 -4.01 -5.71 26.52
N VAL A 191 -3.44 -4.59 26.06
CA VAL A 191 -4.20 -3.52 25.40
C VAL A 191 -4.72 -3.99 24.04
N VAL A 192 -3.86 -4.63 23.25
CA VAL A 192 -4.21 -5.13 21.91
C VAL A 192 -5.24 -6.27 22.02
N GLU A 193 -5.02 -7.21 22.94
CA GLU A 193 -5.94 -8.32 23.21
C GLU A 193 -7.30 -7.84 23.73
N HIS A 194 -7.32 -6.84 24.63
CA HIS A 194 -8.54 -6.22 25.11
C HIS A 194 -9.33 -5.58 23.96
N ALA A 195 -8.68 -4.74 23.16
CA ALA A 195 -9.31 -4.08 22.03
C ALA A 195 -9.86 -5.09 21.00
N LEU A 196 -9.08 -6.12 20.64
CA LEU A 196 -9.56 -7.20 19.77
C LEU A 196 -10.82 -7.84 20.32
N ARG A 197 -10.86 -8.11 21.64
CA ARG A 197 -12.03 -8.72 22.27
C ARG A 197 -13.25 -7.80 22.24
N ARG A 198 -13.09 -6.50 22.50
CA ARG A 198 -14.20 -5.53 22.45
C ARG A 198 -14.78 -5.40 21.04
N LEU A 199 -13.92 -5.27 20.03
CA LEU A 199 -14.32 -5.19 18.63
C LEU A 199 -14.99 -6.49 18.13
N GLU A 200 -14.53 -7.65 18.60
CA GLU A 200 -15.11 -8.95 18.28
C GLU A 200 -16.53 -9.13 18.83
N LEU A 201 -16.86 -8.52 19.97
CA LEU A 201 -18.17 -8.60 20.58
C LEU A 201 -19.22 -7.72 19.90
N ALA A 202 -18.80 -6.67 19.18
CA ALA A 202 -19.69 -5.76 18.48
C ALA A 202 -19.11 -5.34 17.10
N PRO A 203 -18.93 -6.29 16.16
CA PRO A 203 -18.47 -5.96 14.82
C PRO A 203 -19.55 -5.14 14.07
N PRO A 204 -19.16 -4.27 13.13
CA PRO A 204 -20.11 -3.50 12.34
C PRO A 204 -21.01 -4.42 11.50
N ALA A 205 -22.17 -3.89 11.08
CA ALA A 205 -23.04 -4.58 10.14
C ALA A 205 -22.27 -4.90 8.85
N ARG A 206 -22.55 -6.07 8.25
CA ARG A 206 -21.87 -6.54 7.05
C ARG A 206 -22.02 -5.51 5.93
N GLN A 207 -20.89 -4.93 5.52
CA GLN A 207 -20.80 -4.09 4.33
C GLN A 207 -20.53 -4.93 3.09
N GLU A 208 -20.70 -4.29 1.93
CA GLU A 208 -20.31 -4.86 0.65
C GLU A 208 -18.79 -5.07 0.58
N VAL A 209 -18.37 -6.24 0.11
CA VAL A 209 -16.96 -6.57 -0.08
C VAL A 209 -16.45 -5.96 -1.38
N VAL A 210 -15.38 -5.18 -1.29
CA VAL A 210 -14.74 -4.46 -2.40
C VAL A 210 -13.24 -4.71 -2.39
N LEU A 211 -12.57 -4.39 -3.49
CA LEU A 211 -11.11 -4.36 -3.49
C LEU A 211 -10.66 -3.15 -2.66
N VAL A 212 -9.82 -3.38 -1.66
CA VAL A 212 -9.13 -2.34 -0.89
C VAL A 212 -7.64 -2.37 -1.19
N HIS A 213 -6.98 -1.23 -1.03
CA HIS A 213 -5.53 -1.13 -1.15
C HIS A 213 -4.83 -1.79 0.03
N GLY A 214 -5.41 -1.67 1.23
CA GLY A 214 -4.88 -2.29 2.45
C GLY A 214 -3.63 -1.61 3.02
N ASP A 215 -3.09 -0.56 2.41
CA ASP A 215 -2.07 0.33 2.99
C ASP A 215 -2.23 1.75 2.41
N LEU A 216 -3.47 2.23 2.25
CA LEU A 216 -3.73 3.55 1.70
C LEU A 216 -3.44 4.63 2.75
N ARG A 217 -2.21 5.15 2.74
CA ARG A 217 -1.73 6.21 3.64
C ARG A 217 -0.97 7.27 2.86
N VAL A 218 -0.75 8.45 3.45
CA VAL A 218 -0.08 9.58 2.78
C VAL A 218 1.32 9.24 2.28
N GLY A 219 2.03 8.31 2.94
CA GLY A 219 3.33 7.83 2.47
C GLY A 219 3.30 6.97 1.20
N ASN A 220 2.12 6.56 0.74
CA ASN A 220 1.90 5.81 -0.51
C ASN A 220 1.18 6.67 -1.57
N LEU A 221 0.93 7.95 -1.27
CA LEU A 221 0.51 8.91 -2.27
C LEU A 221 1.75 9.49 -2.96
N MET A 222 1.69 9.63 -4.27
CA MET A 222 2.63 10.46 -5.02
C MET A 222 1.95 11.77 -5.38
N VAL A 223 2.56 12.88 -4.96
CA VAL A 223 2.01 14.23 -5.12
C VAL A 223 2.98 15.10 -5.90
N ALA A 224 2.49 15.80 -6.91
CA ALA A 224 3.25 16.80 -7.65
C ALA A 224 2.47 18.11 -7.66
N GLN A 225 3.12 19.22 -7.30
CA GLN A 225 2.51 20.56 -7.30
C GLN A 225 1.19 20.61 -6.49
N GLY A 226 1.13 19.90 -5.36
CA GLY A 226 -0.06 19.80 -4.51
C GLY A 226 -1.21 18.95 -5.08
N GLN A 227 -1.00 18.20 -6.16
CA GLN A 227 -2.00 17.32 -6.78
C GLN A 227 -1.61 15.85 -6.70
N LEU A 228 -2.60 14.98 -6.45
CA LEU A 228 -2.41 13.53 -6.51
C LEU A 228 -2.10 13.08 -7.94
N VAL A 229 -0.94 12.48 -8.16
CA VAL A 229 -0.53 11.95 -9.48
C VAL A 229 -0.54 10.43 -9.53
N ALA A 230 -0.31 9.74 -8.41
CA ALA A 230 -0.42 8.28 -8.34
C ALA A 230 -0.62 7.79 -6.89
N ILE A 231 -1.22 6.60 -6.76
CA ILE A 231 -1.23 5.78 -5.54
C ILE A 231 -0.31 4.59 -5.78
N LEU A 232 0.59 4.35 -4.83
CA LEU A 232 1.69 3.38 -4.94
C LEU A 232 1.52 2.23 -3.95
N ASP A 233 2.32 1.19 -4.15
CA ASP A 233 2.51 0.08 -3.20
C ASP A 233 1.27 -0.80 -2.96
N TRP A 234 0.96 -1.62 -3.97
CA TRP A 234 -0.27 -2.43 -4.01
C TRP A 234 -0.08 -3.83 -3.42
N GLU A 235 1.00 -4.04 -2.67
CA GLU A 235 1.44 -5.35 -2.21
C GLU A 235 0.55 -5.94 -1.09
N PHE A 236 -0.33 -5.14 -0.50
CA PHE A 236 -1.29 -5.55 0.54
C PHE A 236 -2.76 -5.49 0.10
N ALA A 237 -3.02 -5.23 -1.18
CA ALA A 237 -4.38 -5.11 -1.68
C ALA A 237 -5.16 -6.43 -1.54
N GLY A 238 -6.46 -6.34 -1.27
CA GLY A 238 -7.27 -7.51 -0.97
C GLY A 238 -8.76 -7.22 -0.91
N TRP A 239 -9.57 -8.25 -0.74
CA TRP A 239 -11.01 -8.10 -0.56
C TRP A 239 -11.34 -7.73 0.89
N SER A 240 -12.04 -6.61 1.09
CA SER A 240 -12.43 -6.16 2.43
C SER A 240 -13.63 -5.20 2.40
N ASP A 241 -13.91 -4.59 3.54
CA ASP A 241 -14.84 -3.46 3.71
C ASP A 241 -14.16 -2.17 3.20
N PRO A 242 -14.83 -1.32 2.40
CA PRO A 242 -14.27 -0.03 1.97
C PRO A 242 -13.77 0.85 3.12
N LEU A 243 -14.37 0.73 4.30
CA LEU A 243 -14.01 1.51 5.48
C LEU A 243 -12.64 1.09 6.05
N GLU A 244 -12.07 -0.06 5.68
CA GLU A 244 -10.70 -0.43 6.06
C GLU A 244 -9.69 0.60 5.51
N ASP A 245 -9.81 1.01 4.24
CA ASP A 245 -8.93 2.01 3.65
C ASP A 245 -9.18 3.42 4.22
N LEU A 246 -10.43 3.79 4.48
CA LEU A 246 -10.75 5.09 5.10
C LEU A 246 -10.21 5.16 6.53
N GLY A 247 -10.43 4.12 7.34
CA GLY A 247 -9.93 4.04 8.71
C GLY A 247 -8.41 4.02 8.77
N TRP A 248 -7.77 3.28 7.85
CA TRP A 248 -6.31 3.29 7.72
C TRP A 248 -5.78 4.67 7.34
N PHE A 249 -6.38 5.33 6.35
CA PHE A 249 -5.95 6.68 5.94
C PHE A 249 -6.11 7.72 7.06
N CYS A 250 -7.11 7.53 7.93
CA CYS A 250 -7.34 8.37 9.10
C CYS A 250 -6.46 8.03 10.31
N ALA A 251 -5.74 6.90 10.33
CA ALA A 251 -5.00 6.49 11.53
C ALA A 251 -3.94 7.52 11.93
N ARG A 252 -3.86 7.81 13.24
CA ARG A 252 -3.06 8.92 13.78
C ARG A 252 -1.57 8.82 13.41
N TYR A 253 -1.04 7.59 13.37
CA TYR A 253 0.35 7.34 13.01
C TYR A 253 0.72 7.90 11.61
N TRP A 254 -0.20 7.87 10.67
CA TRP A 254 0.02 8.32 9.28
C TRP A 254 -0.18 9.81 9.07
N ARG A 255 -0.52 10.57 10.12
CA ARG A 255 -0.65 12.04 10.10
C ARG A 255 0.69 12.74 10.33
N PHE A 256 1.75 12.00 10.67
CA PHE A 256 3.11 12.50 10.93
C PHE A 256 3.18 13.69 11.92
N GLY A 257 2.30 13.66 12.92
CA GLY A 257 2.20 14.66 13.99
C GLY A 257 1.28 15.84 13.68
N VAL A 258 0.61 15.87 12.52
CA VAL A 258 -0.41 16.87 12.15
C VAL A 258 -1.79 16.34 12.55
N ASP A 259 -1.96 16.12 13.86
CA ASP A 259 -3.08 15.34 14.40
C ASP A 259 -4.44 16.01 14.19
N GLU A 260 -4.47 17.34 14.05
CA GLU A 260 -5.68 18.14 13.80
C GLU A 260 -6.27 17.95 12.40
N ARG A 261 -5.50 17.34 11.47
CA ARG A 261 -5.94 16.99 10.12
C ARG A 261 -6.10 15.48 10.02
N GLU A 262 -7.27 15.00 10.43
CA GLU A 262 -7.47 13.57 10.66
C GLU A 262 -7.29 12.69 9.43
N ALA A 263 -7.62 13.20 8.24
CA ALA A 263 -7.42 12.51 6.98
C ALA A 263 -5.95 12.63 6.55
N GLY A 264 -5.11 11.69 7.01
CA GLY A 264 -3.70 11.58 6.62
C GLY A 264 -2.78 12.75 7.02
N GLY A 265 -3.22 13.67 7.88
CA GLY A 265 -2.50 14.92 8.12
C GLY A 265 -2.75 16.00 7.06
N LEU A 266 -3.71 15.79 6.15
CA LEU A 266 -3.96 16.66 4.99
C LEU A 266 -5.20 17.55 5.15
N ALA A 267 -6.31 16.98 5.63
CA ALA A 267 -7.56 17.69 5.90
C ALA A 267 -8.37 17.02 7.04
N SER A 268 -9.55 17.56 7.37
CA SER A 268 -10.44 16.94 8.36
C SER A 268 -11.05 15.63 7.86
N ARG A 269 -11.40 14.72 8.78
CA ARG A 269 -12.13 13.47 8.46
C ARG A 269 -13.44 13.77 7.72
N ARG A 270 -14.12 14.84 8.11
CA ARG A 270 -15.39 15.27 7.49
C ARG A 270 -15.26 15.52 5.99
N VAL A 271 -14.13 16.11 5.54
CA VAL A 271 -13.88 16.35 4.11
C VAL A 271 -13.70 15.04 3.36
N LEU A 272 -12.93 14.10 3.92
CA LEU A 272 -12.75 12.75 3.35
C LEU A 272 -14.08 12.03 3.20
N VAL A 273 -14.87 11.96 4.28
CA VAL A 273 -16.16 11.26 4.28
C VAL A 273 -17.10 11.87 3.26
N ALA A 274 -17.31 13.19 3.28
CA ALA A 274 -18.23 13.85 2.36
C ALA A 274 -17.83 13.62 0.89
N ALA A 275 -16.54 13.74 0.57
CA ALA A 275 -16.04 13.51 -0.78
C ALA A 275 -16.16 12.05 -1.22
N TYR A 276 -15.93 11.10 -0.31
CA TYR A 276 -16.07 9.68 -0.58
C TYR A 276 -17.52 9.30 -0.82
N GLU A 277 -18.45 9.79 0.00
CA GLU A 277 -19.89 9.56 -0.19
C GLU A 277 -20.37 10.12 -1.53
N GLU A 278 -19.95 11.33 -1.88
CA GLU A 278 -20.28 11.98 -3.15
C GLU A 278 -19.76 11.15 -4.35
N ALA A 279 -18.50 10.73 -4.31
CA ALA A 279 -17.87 10.01 -5.43
C ALA A 279 -18.34 8.54 -5.56
N SER A 280 -18.62 7.88 -4.44
CA SER A 280 -18.98 6.44 -4.42
C SER A 280 -20.49 6.19 -4.45
N GLY A 281 -21.30 7.20 -4.10
CA GLY A 281 -22.74 7.04 -3.87
C GLY A 281 -23.08 6.23 -2.60
N ARG A 282 -22.09 5.94 -1.73
CA ARG A 282 -22.26 5.18 -0.50
C ARG A 282 -22.46 6.11 0.68
N ARG A 283 -23.21 5.66 1.69
CA ARG A 283 -23.23 6.31 3.01
C ARG A 283 -22.20 5.67 3.91
N VAL A 284 -21.43 6.50 4.62
CA VAL A 284 -20.46 6.07 5.61
C VAL A 284 -21.15 6.07 6.97
N ASP A 285 -21.27 4.90 7.56
CA ASP A 285 -21.69 4.77 8.95
C ASP A 285 -20.53 5.24 9.85
N ALA A 286 -20.80 6.26 10.67
CA ALA A 286 -19.77 6.89 11.50
C ALA A 286 -19.19 5.93 12.55
N ARG A 287 -20.04 5.05 13.12
CA ARG A 287 -19.62 4.08 14.13
C ARG A 287 -18.80 2.96 13.50
N ALA A 288 -19.14 2.52 12.29
CA ALA A 288 -18.36 1.56 11.52
C ALA A 288 -17.00 2.15 11.09
N LEU A 289 -16.95 3.43 10.70
CA LEU A 289 -15.67 4.08 10.41
C LEU A 289 -14.79 4.16 11.66
N ALA A 290 -15.35 4.54 12.81
CA ALA A 290 -14.63 4.55 14.08
C ALA A 290 -14.11 3.15 14.46
N PHE A 291 -14.89 2.09 14.24
CA PHE A 291 -14.42 0.70 14.37
C PHE A 291 -13.17 0.44 13.52
N TRP A 292 -13.19 0.83 12.25
CA TRP A 292 -12.07 0.61 11.33
C TRP A 292 -10.85 1.48 11.66
N GLU A 293 -11.02 2.66 12.27
CA GLU A 293 -9.91 3.46 12.80
C GLU A 293 -9.23 2.79 14.01
N VAL A 294 -10.00 2.20 14.93
CA VAL A 294 -9.43 1.40 16.04
C VAL A 294 -8.70 0.18 15.47
N MET A 295 -9.30 -0.53 14.52
CA MET A 295 -8.67 -1.66 13.81
C MET A 295 -7.38 -1.26 13.09
N ALA A 296 -7.29 -0.03 12.57
CA ALA A 296 -6.07 0.46 11.92
C ALA A 296 -4.92 0.63 12.93
N ASN A 297 -5.17 1.25 14.08
CA ASN A 297 -4.14 1.37 15.13
C ASN A 297 -3.74 -0.01 15.67
N LEU A 298 -4.71 -0.91 15.84
CA LEU A 298 -4.50 -2.28 16.27
C LEU A 298 -3.62 -3.05 15.28
N ARG A 299 -3.96 -3.00 13.99
CA ARG A 299 -3.17 -3.61 12.91
C ARG A 299 -1.73 -3.11 12.96
N TRP A 300 -1.53 -1.80 13.10
CA TRP A 300 -0.19 -1.23 13.16
C TRP A 300 0.58 -1.66 14.42
N ALA A 301 -0.09 -1.78 15.57
CA ALA A 301 0.51 -2.33 16.79
C ALA A 301 1.00 -3.76 16.60
N VAL A 302 0.16 -4.63 16.02
CA VAL A 302 0.54 -6.02 15.71
C VAL A 302 1.70 -6.08 14.72
N ILE A 303 1.69 -5.26 13.66
CA ILE A 303 2.82 -5.18 12.71
C ILE A 303 4.10 -4.70 13.41
N ALA A 304 4.01 -3.71 14.29
CA ALA A 304 5.16 -3.19 15.02
C ALA A 304 5.78 -4.27 15.92
N LEU A 305 4.96 -5.06 16.60
CA LEU A 305 5.40 -6.22 17.39
C LEU A 305 6.07 -7.29 16.53
N MET A 306 5.49 -7.62 15.36
CA MET A 306 6.10 -8.57 14.41
C MET A 306 7.47 -8.09 13.94
N GLN A 307 7.61 -6.79 13.62
CA GLN A 307 8.88 -6.20 13.19
C GLN A 307 9.91 -6.20 14.32
N ALA A 308 9.51 -5.85 15.54
CA ALA A 308 10.35 -5.92 16.73
C ALA A 308 10.89 -7.33 16.96
N ARG A 309 10.04 -8.36 16.82
CA ARG A 309 10.45 -9.76 16.99
C ARG A 309 11.43 -10.22 15.92
N ARG A 310 11.27 -9.80 14.65
CA ARG A 310 12.25 -10.10 13.59
C ARG A 310 13.65 -9.59 13.94
N HIS A 311 13.73 -8.41 14.56
CA HIS A 311 14.98 -7.89 15.10
C HIS A 311 15.50 -8.72 16.28
N SER A 312 14.70 -8.84 17.34
CA SER A 312 15.13 -9.41 18.62
C SER A 312 15.43 -10.90 18.57
N SER A 313 14.76 -11.66 17.67
CA SER A 313 15.06 -13.08 17.43
C SER A 313 16.37 -13.30 16.66
N GLY A 314 16.97 -12.25 16.11
CA GLY A 314 18.15 -12.33 15.26
C GLY A 314 17.86 -12.74 13.81
N ALA A 315 16.60 -12.95 13.43
CA ALA A 315 16.20 -13.25 12.05
C ALA A 315 16.61 -12.13 11.08
N GLU A 316 16.48 -10.86 11.51
CA GLU A 316 16.99 -9.71 10.76
C GLU A 316 17.41 -8.57 11.69
N ARG A 317 18.72 -8.37 11.85
CA ARG A 317 19.26 -7.28 12.68
C ARG A 317 19.17 -5.94 11.94
N SER A 318 18.10 -5.19 12.21
CA SER A 318 17.90 -3.83 11.69
C SER A 318 17.51 -2.84 12.79
N LEU A 319 18.19 -1.69 12.86
CA LEU A 319 17.84 -0.62 13.79
C LEU A 319 16.44 -0.06 13.52
N GLU A 320 16.01 -0.01 12.26
CA GLU A 320 14.67 0.46 11.88
C GLU A 320 13.58 -0.48 12.43
N LEU A 321 13.79 -1.79 12.33
CA LEU A 321 12.88 -2.80 12.91
C LEU A 321 12.83 -2.67 14.44
N ALA A 322 13.97 -2.42 15.09
CA ALA A 322 14.03 -2.21 16.53
C ALA A 322 13.29 -0.93 16.97
N LEU A 323 13.49 0.18 16.24
CA LEU A 323 12.83 1.45 16.53
C LEU A 323 11.32 1.41 16.27
N THR A 324 10.85 0.51 15.41
CA THR A 324 9.42 0.29 15.20
C THR A 324 8.74 -0.18 16.49
N ALA A 325 9.43 -0.94 17.35
CA ALA A 325 8.90 -1.33 18.66
C ALA A 325 8.61 -0.12 19.57
N ALA A 326 9.39 0.97 19.44
CA ALA A 326 9.26 2.15 20.28
C ALA A 326 7.97 2.94 20.04
N VAL A 327 7.21 2.62 18.98
CA VAL A 327 5.93 3.27 18.69
C VAL A 327 4.75 2.64 19.44
N LEU A 328 4.94 1.45 20.03
CA LEU A 328 3.86 0.67 20.65
C LEU A 328 3.11 1.42 21.77
N PRO A 329 3.75 2.07 22.76
CA PRO A 329 3.01 2.76 23.83
C PRO A 329 2.11 3.89 23.30
N ARG A 330 2.51 4.52 22.19
CA ARG A 330 1.67 5.52 21.52
C ARG A 330 0.45 4.87 20.89
N LEU A 331 0.62 3.73 20.23
CA LEU A 331 -0.46 2.99 19.59
C LEU A 331 -1.45 2.44 20.60
N GLU A 332 -0.97 1.88 21.71
CA GLU A 332 -1.83 1.41 22.79
C GLU A 332 -2.74 2.51 23.33
N ARG A 333 -2.18 3.71 23.58
CA ARG A 333 -2.97 4.88 23.97
C ARG A 333 -3.99 5.25 22.90
N ASP A 334 -3.59 5.30 21.63
CA ASP A 334 -4.49 5.66 20.53
C ASP A 334 -5.60 4.60 20.32
N ILE A 335 -5.31 3.32 20.59
CA ILE A 335 -6.29 2.22 20.62
C ILE A 335 -7.30 2.45 21.76
N LEU A 336 -6.84 2.68 22.99
CA LEU A 336 -7.71 2.86 24.15
C LEU A 336 -8.63 4.07 23.98
N SER A 337 -8.09 5.23 23.60
CA SER A 337 -8.90 6.43 23.35
C SER A 337 -9.88 6.26 22.19
N GLY A 338 -9.47 5.56 21.12
CA GLY A 338 -10.35 5.26 19.99
C GLY A 338 -11.48 4.30 20.38
N LEU A 339 -11.19 3.33 21.24
CA LEU A 339 -12.14 2.34 21.72
C LEU A 339 -13.19 2.97 22.65
N GLU A 340 -12.78 3.82 23.59
CA GLU A 340 -13.70 4.62 24.42
C GLU A 340 -14.64 5.47 23.55
N ALA A 341 -14.08 6.22 22.60
CA ALA A 341 -14.87 7.07 21.71
C ALA A 341 -15.85 6.27 20.83
N TRP A 342 -15.47 5.06 20.40
CA TRP A 342 -16.33 4.18 19.60
C TRP A 342 -17.46 3.55 20.42
N GLU A 343 -17.22 3.28 21.71
CA GLU A 343 -18.22 2.70 22.62
C GLU A 343 -19.30 3.69 23.02
N ASP A 344 -18.97 4.98 23.08
CA ASP A 344 -19.89 6.08 23.39
C ASP A 344 -20.84 6.45 22.23
N MET A 345 -20.61 5.92 21.02
CA MET A 345 -21.47 6.07 19.84
C MET A 345 -22.59 5.03 19.81
#